data_AF-A0A6N7P7W0-F1
#
_entry.id   AF-A0A6N7P7W0-F1
#
_cell.length_a   1.000
_cell.length_b   1.000
_cell.length_c   1.000
_cell.angle_alpha   90.00
_cell.angle_beta   90.00
_cell.angle_gamma   90.00
#
_symmetry.space_group_name_H-M   'P 1'
#
loop_
_entity.id
_entity.type
_entity.pdbx_description
1 polymer ?
#
loop_
_entity_poly.entity_id
_entity_poly.type
_entity_poly.pdbx_seq_one_letter_code
_entity_poly.pdbx_strand_id
1 'polypeptide(L)'
;MCFIACKREHEGMEGKPGTIVIENVLQGKPLVESGMFKGSGAAAPVILPGEAVSFSFSAAKGQRVTFSAMYGWSNDLFFAPGNPGIALYNEAGDPVNGDVSSVIRLWDNGTRINQAPGMSVMHPGAVESKNIREVNGVDDQGNTYLPASALLKATLHYDGNSYFTLTLKNTSGGTANETPVSPGVWAVSYIAGTDLLDPQPLYQSGSTSYAGLTKLAETGDNAEIYTVVQGKTGIFTPLSPVLVVIYRGENPLFKVGESDRMKGLKKLAQTGNPDELAASLQTQPGIKKVYILADPENTVLLPSVNGAPGGKVSQAISLAKDDRIAIATMYGFSNDWFFSTADNGIAWNQKGDVSEQIRLYDNGTAMDQFPGAGNGQQGGMMITEKKLIIEVPNPNTFTTLPPVKQIIKVTLN
;
A
#
# COMPACT_ATOMS: atom_id res chain seq x y z
N MET A 1 52.39 -63.48 -3.35
CA MET A 1 51.50 -62.43 -3.86
C MET A 1 50.14 -62.61 -3.22
N CYS A 2 49.81 -61.81 -2.21
CA CYS A 2 48.51 -61.82 -1.56
C CYS A 2 47.75 -60.58 -2.07
N PHE A 3 46.61 -60.79 -2.74
CA PHE A 3 45.79 -59.71 -3.27
C PHE A 3 45.05 -59.03 -2.10
N ILE A 4 45.39 -57.79 -1.81
CA ILE A 4 44.60 -56.91 -0.92
C ILE A 4 43.47 -56.32 -1.76
N ALA A 5 42.23 -56.72 -1.44
CA ALA A 5 41.04 -56.09 -1.98
C ALA A 5 40.88 -54.69 -1.38
N CYS A 6 41.00 -53.66 -2.22
CA CYS A 6 40.72 -52.28 -1.87
C CYS A 6 39.20 -52.11 -1.70
N LYS A 7 38.70 -52.00 -0.47
CA LYS A 7 37.37 -51.41 -0.24
C LYS A 7 37.45 -49.94 -0.66
N ARG A 8 36.86 -49.59 -1.80
CA ARG A 8 36.42 -48.21 -2.03
C ARG A 8 35.30 -47.96 -1.04
N GLU A 9 35.62 -47.25 0.03
CA GLU A 9 34.60 -46.51 0.76
C GLU A 9 34.02 -45.50 -0.22
N HIS A 10 32.78 -45.75 -0.65
CA HIS A 10 31.95 -44.69 -1.17
C HIS A 10 31.72 -43.73 -0.01
N GLU A 11 32.55 -42.70 0.10
CA GLU A 11 32.12 -41.46 0.75
C GLU A 11 30.90 -40.98 -0.04
N GLY A 12 29.72 -41.40 0.39
CA GLY A 12 28.48 -40.77 -0.03
C GLY A 12 28.64 -39.29 0.29
N MET A 13 28.55 -38.43 -0.72
CA MET A 13 28.46 -36.99 -0.52
C MET A 13 27.14 -36.67 0.18
N GLU A 14 27.03 -36.97 1.47
CA GLU A 14 25.93 -36.55 2.31
C GLU A 14 26.02 -35.03 2.44
N GLY A 15 24.95 -34.35 2.04
CA GLY A 15 24.89 -32.90 2.11
C GLY A 15 24.95 -32.42 3.56
N LYS A 16 25.65 -31.32 3.81
CA LYS A 16 25.75 -30.72 5.14
C LYS A 16 24.35 -30.22 5.55
N PRO A 17 23.86 -30.57 6.76
CA PRO A 17 22.60 -30.05 7.25
C PRO A 17 22.71 -28.55 7.50
N GLY A 18 21.61 -27.85 7.27
CA GLY A 18 21.45 -26.43 7.57
C GLY A 18 19.97 -26.08 7.68
N THR A 19 19.68 -24.84 8.03
CA THR A 19 18.30 -24.31 8.05
C THR A 19 18.24 -23.01 7.27
N ILE A 20 17.29 -22.91 6.33
CA ILE A 20 16.93 -21.64 5.70
C ILE A 20 15.78 -21.01 6.46
N VAL A 21 15.88 -19.71 6.70
CA VAL A 21 14.85 -18.89 7.35
C VAL A 21 14.52 -17.73 6.43
N ILE A 22 13.24 -17.51 6.17
CA ILE A 22 12.73 -16.39 5.36
C ILE A 22 11.72 -15.59 6.20
N GLU A 23 11.92 -14.28 6.26
CA GLU A 23 11.14 -13.36 7.07
C GLU A 23 10.65 -12.20 6.19
N ASN A 24 9.40 -11.79 6.34
CA ASN A 24 8.96 -10.48 5.89
C ASN A 24 9.33 -9.45 6.98
N VAL A 25 10.34 -8.65 6.71
CA VAL A 25 10.88 -7.64 7.64
C VAL A 25 10.42 -6.23 7.31
N LEU A 26 9.50 -6.07 6.35
CA LEU A 26 8.91 -4.79 6.00
C LEU A 26 8.18 -4.19 7.21
N GLN A 27 8.44 -2.91 7.45
CA GLN A 27 7.59 -2.07 8.29
C GLN A 27 6.46 -1.50 7.44
N GLY A 28 5.34 -2.25 7.43
CA GLY A 28 4.16 -1.94 6.65
C GLY A 28 3.54 -0.60 7.05
N LYS A 29 3.10 0.14 6.05
CA LYS A 29 2.44 1.44 6.20
C LYS A 29 0.94 1.32 5.91
N PRO A 30 0.05 1.89 6.73
CA PRO A 30 -1.39 1.71 6.55
C PRO A 30 -2.01 2.56 5.43
N LEU A 31 -1.27 3.55 4.89
CA LEU A 31 -1.74 4.41 3.79
C LEU A 31 -0.91 4.19 2.52
N VAL A 32 -1.61 4.11 1.39
CA VAL A 32 -1.03 3.88 0.05
C VAL A 32 -0.36 5.15 -0.46
N GLU A 33 -1.14 6.22 -0.50
CA GLU A 33 -0.75 7.53 -1.00
C GLU A 33 -1.35 8.61 -0.11
N SER A 34 -0.66 9.75 -0.03
CA SER A 34 -1.15 10.94 0.64
C SER A 34 -0.54 12.18 0.02
N GLY A 35 -1.21 13.31 0.19
CA GLY A 35 -0.72 14.58 -0.33
C GLY A 35 -1.44 15.78 0.27
N MET A 36 -1.00 16.95 -0.17
CA MET A 36 -1.66 18.22 0.12
C MET A 36 -2.33 18.74 -1.15
N PHE A 37 -3.39 19.52 -0.99
CA PHE A 37 -3.98 20.32 -2.05
C PHE A 37 -4.17 21.76 -1.58
N LYS A 38 -4.25 22.69 -2.53
CA LYS A 38 -4.48 24.11 -2.26
C LYS A 38 -5.19 24.79 -3.43
N GLY A 39 -5.91 25.87 -3.15
CA GLY A 39 -6.51 26.68 -4.20
C GLY A 39 -5.50 27.55 -4.94
N SER A 40 -5.96 28.20 -6.01
CA SER A 40 -5.16 29.07 -6.88
C SER A 40 -5.09 30.54 -6.43
N GLY A 41 -5.74 30.89 -5.31
CA GLY A 41 -5.83 32.26 -4.83
C GLY A 41 -4.46 32.94 -4.68
N ALA A 42 -4.32 34.13 -5.28
CA ALA A 42 -3.05 34.86 -5.32
C ALA A 42 -2.64 35.46 -3.96
N ALA A 43 -3.63 35.90 -3.15
CA ALA A 43 -3.39 36.49 -1.84
C ALA A 43 -3.26 35.44 -0.71
N ALA A 44 -3.98 34.33 -0.84
CA ALA A 44 -3.91 33.18 0.03
C ALA A 44 -4.26 31.91 -0.77
N PRO A 45 -3.63 30.76 -0.48
CA PRO A 45 -3.81 29.52 -1.24
C PRO A 45 -5.15 28.81 -0.93
N VAL A 46 -6.22 29.58 -0.74
CA VAL A 46 -7.58 29.10 -0.48
C VAL A 46 -8.32 28.85 -1.79
N ILE A 47 -9.36 28.01 -1.73
CA ILE A 47 -10.32 27.79 -2.82
C ILE A 47 -11.48 28.75 -2.56
N LEU A 48 -11.54 29.85 -3.31
CA LEU A 48 -12.62 30.83 -3.20
C LEU A 48 -13.93 30.28 -3.77
N PRO A 49 -15.09 30.87 -3.40
CA PRO A 49 -16.36 30.51 -4.01
C PRO A 49 -16.31 30.52 -5.55
N GLY A 50 -16.71 29.41 -6.16
CA GLY A 50 -16.67 29.19 -7.61
C GLY A 50 -15.39 28.51 -8.12
N GLU A 51 -14.28 28.56 -7.37
CA GLU A 51 -13.02 27.90 -7.72
C GLU A 51 -13.04 26.40 -7.44
N ALA A 52 -12.12 25.68 -8.08
CA ALA A 52 -11.93 24.26 -7.89
C ALA A 52 -10.44 23.89 -7.82
N VAL A 53 -10.16 22.78 -7.16
CA VAL A 53 -8.84 22.13 -7.12
C VAL A 53 -9.02 20.64 -7.43
N SER A 54 -8.00 20.05 -8.05
CA SER A 54 -7.96 18.61 -8.29
C SER A 54 -6.68 18.01 -7.75
N PHE A 55 -6.76 16.76 -7.32
CA PHE A 55 -5.60 15.92 -7.04
C PHE A 55 -5.90 14.50 -7.50
N SER A 56 -4.84 13.76 -7.81
CA SER A 56 -4.94 12.42 -8.39
C SER A 56 -4.17 11.41 -7.57
N PHE A 57 -4.65 10.17 -7.55
CA PHE A 57 -4.13 9.08 -6.75
C PHE A 57 -4.52 7.74 -7.35
N SER A 58 -3.79 6.70 -7.00
CA SER A 58 -4.09 5.32 -7.36
C SER A 58 -4.92 4.67 -6.26
N ALA A 59 -5.87 3.82 -6.64
CA ALA A 59 -6.62 3.02 -5.69
C ALA A 59 -7.22 1.75 -6.29
N ALA A 60 -7.15 0.68 -5.51
CA ALA A 60 -7.78 -0.60 -5.78
C ALA A 60 -9.18 -0.69 -5.16
N LYS A 61 -9.92 -1.74 -5.54
CA LYS A 61 -11.20 -2.12 -4.93
C LYS A 61 -11.08 -2.21 -3.40
N GLY A 62 -12.12 -1.71 -2.71
CA GLY A 62 -12.20 -1.69 -1.25
C GLY A 62 -11.46 -0.54 -0.57
N GLN A 63 -10.49 0.09 -1.24
CA GLN A 63 -9.80 1.27 -0.72
C GLN A 63 -10.70 2.50 -0.74
N ARG A 64 -10.35 3.48 0.10
CA ARG A 64 -11.08 4.72 0.27
C ARG A 64 -10.14 5.90 0.27
N VAL A 65 -10.59 7.00 -0.33
CA VAL A 65 -9.94 8.30 -0.21
C VAL A 65 -10.65 9.13 0.84
N THR A 66 -9.90 9.84 1.65
CA THR A 66 -10.41 10.87 2.56
C THR A 66 -9.62 12.15 2.41
N PHE A 67 -10.23 13.27 2.79
CA PHE A 67 -9.56 14.57 2.84
C PHE A 67 -10.09 15.40 4.01
N SER A 68 -9.32 16.42 4.42
CA SER A 68 -9.77 17.45 5.34
C SER A 68 -9.31 18.83 4.89
N ALA A 69 -10.19 19.83 4.98
CA ALA A 69 -9.89 21.24 4.74
C ALA A 69 -10.83 22.13 5.57
N MET A 70 -10.32 23.24 6.09
CA MET A 70 -11.07 24.18 6.93
C MET A 70 -12.21 24.86 6.16
N TYR A 71 -13.34 25.03 6.84
CA TYR A 71 -14.34 26.05 6.52
C TYR A 71 -13.75 27.41 6.96
N GLY A 72 -13.24 28.19 6.01
CA GLY A 72 -12.35 29.31 6.31
C GLY A 72 -12.94 30.44 7.16
N TRP A 73 -14.26 30.66 7.11
CA TRP A 73 -14.97 31.63 7.96
C TRP A 73 -15.69 30.97 9.13
N SER A 74 -14.99 30.09 9.84
CA SER A 74 -15.43 29.45 11.08
C SER A 74 -14.29 29.44 12.10
N ASN A 75 -14.61 29.14 13.36
CA ASN A 75 -13.58 29.07 14.40
C ASN A 75 -12.75 27.79 14.31
N ASP A 76 -13.38 26.66 14.01
CA ASP A 76 -12.75 25.34 13.95
C ASP A 76 -13.56 24.32 13.12
N LEU A 77 -14.41 24.77 12.18
CA LEU A 77 -15.14 23.85 11.32
C LEU A 77 -14.30 23.40 10.12
N PHE A 78 -14.50 22.17 9.66
CA PHE A 78 -13.80 21.61 8.50
C PHE A 78 -14.69 20.71 7.65
N PHE A 79 -14.42 20.69 6.35
CA PHE A 79 -14.99 19.74 5.40
C PHE A 79 -14.18 18.45 5.38
N ALA A 80 -14.86 17.33 5.45
CA ALA A 80 -14.30 16.01 5.20
C ALA A 80 -15.39 15.02 4.79
N PRO A 81 -15.09 13.98 3.99
CA PRO A 81 -16.00 12.86 3.81
C PRO A 81 -16.29 12.19 5.16
N GLY A 82 -17.50 11.65 5.35
CA GLY A 82 -17.80 10.83 6.52
C GLY A 82 -16.85 9.64 6.64
N ASN A 83 -16.41 9.29 7.86
CA ASN A 83 -15.60 8.10 8.08
C ASN A 83 -16.35 6.85 7.56
N PRO A 84 -15.70 5.90 6.85
CA PRO A 84 -14.25 5.76 6.61
C PRO A 84 -13.74 6.37 5.28
N GLY A 85 -14.41 7.38 4.72
CA GLY A 85 -14.01 8.05 3.48
C GLY A 85 -14.86 7.67 2.27
N ILE A 86 -14.52 8.26 1.11
CA ILE A 86 -15.21 8.06 -0.16
C ILE A 86 -14.83 6.68 -0.73
N ALA A 87 -15.83 5.84 -1.01
CA ALA A 87 -15.63 4.59 -1.74
C ALA A 87 -15.24 4.88 -3.20
N LEU A 88 -14.22 4.17 -3.70
CA LEU A 88 -13.68 4.38 -5.05
C LEU A 88 -14.23 3.37 -6.07
N TYR A 89 -14.85 2.30 -5.57
CA TYR A 89 -15.53 1.29 -6.36
C TYR A 89 -16.90 1.00 -5.71
N ASN A 90 -17.90 0.70 -6.55
CA ASN A 90 -19.22 0.29 -6.08
C ASN A 90 -19.24 -1.20 -5.66
N GLU A 91 -20.37 -1.69 -5.19
CA GLU A 91 -20.54 -3.10 -4.77
C GLU A 91 -20.38 -4.11 -5.92
N ALA A 92 -20.67 -3.70 -7.16
CA ALA A 92 -20.41 -4.51 -8.36
C ALA A 92 -18.92 -4.54 -8.74
N GLY A 93 -18.09 -3.70 -8.09
CA GLY A 93 -16.67 -3.57 -8.35
C GLY A 93 -16.34 -2.67 -9.54
N ASP A 94 -17.28 -1.86 -10.01
CA ASP A 94 -17.04 -0.82 -11.02
C ASP A 94 -16.47 0.43 -10.36
N PRO A 95 -15.55 1.16 -11.02
CA PRO A 95 -15.00 2.41 -10.49
C PRO A 95 -16.10 3.46 -10.37
N VAL A 96 -16.11 4.19 -9.24
CA VAL A 96 -17.02 5.31 -9.01
C VAL A 96 -16.56 6.50 -9.85
N ASN A 97 -17.49 7.04 -10.65
CA ASN A 97 -17.24 8.16 -11.55
C ASN A 97 -18.42 9.14 -11.49
N GLY A 98 -18.16 10.43 -11.31
CA GLY A 98 -19.16 11.48 -11.18
C GLY A 98 -19.27 12.07 -9.78
N ASP A 99 -20.44 12.62 -9.46
CA ASP A 99 -20.69 13.40 -8.25
C ASP A 99 -20.71 12.49 -7.00
N VAL A 100 -19.86 12.83 -6.02
CA VAL A 100 -19.78 12.16 -4.71
C VAL A 100 -19.99 13.13 -3.55
N SER A 101 -20.60 14.28 -3.81
CA SER A 101 -20.80 15.35 -2.81
C SER A 101 -21.69 14.88 -1.64
N SER A 102 -22.55 13.90 -1.87
CA SER A 102 -23.49 13.37 -0.86
C SER A 102 -22.80 12.69 0.34
N VAL A 103 -21.50 12.35 0.23
CA VAL A 103 -20.72 11.79 1.36
C VAL A 103 -19.84 12.82 2.07
N ILE A 104 -19.78 14.05 1.55
CA ILE A 104 -19.08 15.16 2.21
C ILE A 104 -19.91 15.65 3.38
N ARG A 105 -19.23 15.98 4.48
CA ARG A 105 -19.81 16.44 5.74
C ARG A 105 -19.06 17.69 6.21
N LEU A 106 -19.76 18.47 7.02
CA LEU A 106 -19.18 19.57 7.78
C LEU A 106 -18.98 19.06 9.21
N TRP A 107 -17.80 19.30 9.76
CA TRP A 107 -17.39 18.81 11.07
C TRP A 107 -16.98 19.98 11.93
N ASP A 108 -17.34 19.89 13.21
CA ASP A 108 -16.87 20.75 14.28
C ASP A 108 -15.70 20.05 14.98
N ASN A 109 -14.54 20.73 15.08
CA ASN A 109 -13.35 20.16 15.70
C ASN A 109 -13.48 20.01 17.23
N GLY A 110 -14.35 20.81 17.85
CA GLY A 110 -14.62 20.83 19.28
C GLY A 110 -13.56 21.59 20.08
N THR A 111 -12.74 22.43 19.46
CA THR A 111 -11.68 23.19 20.14
C THR A 111 -12.03 24.65 20.34
N ARG A 112 -13.03 25.17 19.62
CA ARG A 112 -13.51 26.55 19.75
C ARG A 112 -15.03 26.62 19.81
N ILE A 113 -15.53 27.62 20.52
CA ILE A 113 -16.96 27.95 20.51
C ILE A 113 -17.30 28.59 19.15
N ASN A 114 -18.23 27.99 18.41
CA ASN A 114 -18.65 28.54 17.12
C ASN A 114 -19.36 29.89 17.27
N GLN A 115 -19.04 30.80 16.34
CA GLN A 115 -19.79 32.03 16.10
C GLN A 115 -20.66 31.87 14.85
N ALA A 116 -21.58 32.82 14.63
CA ALA A 116 -22.34 32.87 13.40
C ALA A 116 -21.39 32.87 12.17
N PRO A 117 -21.56 31.94 11.22
CA PRO A 117 -20.61 31.76 10.13
C PRO A 117 -20.55 33.00 9.23
N GLY A 118 -19.34 33.38 8.82
CA GLY A 118 -19.12 34.51 7.91
C GLY A 118 -17.84 35.29 8.19
N MET A 119 -17.55 36.27 7.33
CA MET A 119 -16.29 37.04 7.38
C MET A 119 -16.04 37.81 8.69
N SER A 120 -17.07 37.97 9.54
CA SER A 120 -16.96 38.62 10.84
C SER A 120 -16.53 37.69 11.97
N VAL A 121 -16.36 36.38 11.70
CA VAL A 121 -15.88 35.42 12.69
C VAL A 121 -14.52 35.87 13.23
N MET A 122 -14.39 35.88 14.54
CA MET A 122 -13.16 36.26 15.23
C MET A 122 -12.26 35.04 15.41
N HIS A 123 -11.03 35.11 14.89
CA HIS A 123 -10.04 34.04 15.07
C HIS A 123 -9.03 34.40 16.19
N PRO A 124 -8.65 33.45 17.07
CA PRO A 124 -9.07 32.04 17.08
C PRO A 124 -10.43 31.81 17.76
N GLY A 125 -11.02 32.82 18.40
CA GLY A 125 -12.26 32.65 19.18
C GLY A 125 -12.02 32.05 20.57
N ALA A 126 -13.12 31.79 21.29
CA ALA A 126 -13.06 31.23 22.65
C ALA A 126 -12.76 29.73 22.62
N VAL A 127 -11.92 29.26 23.55
CA VAL A 127 -11.58 27.83 23.68
C VAL A 127 -12.79 27.02 24.11
N GLU A 128 -12.93 25.84 23.53
CA GLU A 128 -13.83 24.76 23.96
C GLU A 128 -13.04 23.43 24.03
N SER A 129 -13.61 22.41 24.66
CA SER A 129 -13.06 21.06 24.68
C SER A 129 -14.19 20.06 24.55
N LYS A 130 -14.48 19.69 23.31
CA LYS A 130 -15.50 18.73 22.89
C LYS A 130 -14.90 17.71 21.93
N ASN A 131 -15.68 16.67 21.67
CA ASN A 131 -15.34 15.69 20.65
C ASN A 131 -15.74 16.20 19.27
N ILE A 132 -15.02 15.74 18.24
CA ILE A 132 -15.33 15.99 16.85
C ILE A 132 -16.73 15.47 16.56
N ARG A 133 -17.57 16.30 15.94
CA ARG A 133 -18.97 15.97 15.64
C ARG A 133 -19.41 16.58 14.30
N GLU A 134 -20.38 15.94 13.66
CA GLU A 134 -20.97 16.45 12.43
C GLU A 134 -21.84 17.68 12.73
N VAL A 135 -21.70 18.73 11.93
CA VAL A 135 -22.63 19.85 11.86
C VAL A 135 -23.65 19.54 10.77
N ASN A 136 -24.86 19.15 11.17
CA ASN A 136 -25.95 18.83 10.26
C ASN A 136 -27.11 19.81 10.48
N GLY A 137 -27.12 20.88 9.69
CA GLY A 137 -28.15 21.92 9.76
C GLY A 137 -27.90 22.97 10.84
N VAL A 138 -27.61 22.57 12.08
CA VAL A 138 -27.40 23.49 13.21
C VAL A 138 -26.23 23.03 14.08
N ASP A 139 -25.37 23.96 14.55
CA ASP A 139 -24.31 23.67 15.52
C ASP A 139 -24.80 23.77 16.99
N ASP A 140 -23.90 23.62 17.98
CA ASP A 140 -24.26 23.64 19.40
C ASP A 140 -24.67 25.04 19.90
N GLN A 141 -24.27 26.07 19.16
CA GLN A 141 -24.53 27.46 19.47
C GLN A 141 -25.80 27.98 18.76
N GLY A 142 -26.45 27.13 17.96
CA GLY A 142 -27.68 27.46 17.26
C GLY A 142 -27.46 28.12 15.89
N ASN A 143 -26.23 28.16 15.38
CA ASN A 143 -25.96 28.71 14.05
C ASN A 143 -26.38 27.71 12.97
N THR A 144 -26.99 28.21 11.90
CA THR A 144 -27.53 27.38 10.82
C THR A 144 -26.55 27.22 9.66
N TYR A 145 -26.45 26.00 9.13
CA TYR A 145 -25.60 25.63 8.00
C TYR A 145 -26.39 24.87 6.95
N LEU A 146 -26.17 25.20 5.68
CA LEU A 146 -26.56 24.36 4.57
C LEU A 146 -25.83 23.01 4.63
N PRO A 147 -26.40 21.94 4.02
CA PRO A 147 -25.69 20.68 3.87
C PRO A 147 -24.33 20.88 3.21
N ALA A 148 -23.30 20.17 3.68
CA ALA A 148 -21.93 20.32 3.16
C ALA A 148 -21.84 20.10 1.64
N SER A 149 -22.68 19.23 1.07
CA SER A 149 -22.79 18.99 -0.37
C SER A 149 -23.26 20.20 -1.18
N ALA A 150 -23.91 21.19 -0.56
CA ALA A 150 -24.27 22.46 -1.18
C ALA A 150 -23.11 23.46 -1.16
N LEU A 151 -22.12 23.28 -0.28
CA LEU A 151 -21.00 24.21 -0.06
C LEU A 151 -19.71 23.74 -0.72
N LEU A 152 -19.48 22.44 -0.75
CA LEU A 152 -18.32 21.81 -1.36
C LEU A 152 -18.75 20.63 -2.23
N LYS A 153 -18.67 20.82 -3.55
CA LYS A 153 -18.92 19.78 -4.52
C LYS A 153 -17.68 18.91 -4.68
N ALA A 154 -17.84 17.59 -4.61
CA ALA A 154 -16.79 16.61 -4.86
C ALA A 154 -17.16 15.76 -6.07
N THR A 155 -16.24 15.58 -7.02
CA THR A 155 -16.47 14.79 -8.23
C THR A 155 -15.27 13.91 -8.50
N LEU A 156 -15.50 12.60 -8.63
CA LEU A 156 -14.48 11.64 -9.04
C LEU A 156 -14.47 11.48 -10.55
N HIS A 157 -13.28 11.41 -11.12
CA HIS A 157 -13.04 10.93 -12.47
C HIS A 157 -12.16 9.68 -12.42
N TYR A 158 -12.58 8.60 -13.07
CA TYR A 158 -11.73 7.40 -13.24
C TYR A 158 -10.93 7.53 -14.53
N ASP A 159 -9.62 7.68 -14.39
CA ASP A 159 -8.67 7.92 -15.49
C ASP A 159 -8.18 6.61 -16.15
N GLY A 160 -8.72 5.47 -15.71
CA GLY A 160 -8.23 4.15 -16.10
C GLY A 160 -7.07 3.68 -15.22
N ASN A 161 -6.72 2.40 -15.35
CA ASN A 161 -5.59 1.80 -14.64
C ASN A 161 -5.56 2.01 -13.11
N SER A 162 -6.72 1.93 -12.45
CA SER A 162 -6.83 2.22 -11.01
C SER A 162 -6.46 3.65 -10.59
N TYR A 163 -6.40 4.58 -11.54
CA TYR A 163 -6.09 5.98 -11.28
C TYR A 163 -7.36 6.82 -11.24
N PHE A 164 -7.44 7.70 -10.24
CA PHE A 164 -8.57 8.59 -10.04
C PHE A 164 -8.09 10.02 -9.89
N THR A 165 -8.93 10.95 -10.33
CA THR A 165 -8.83 12.37 -10.02
C THR A 165 -10.03 12.80 -9.22
N LEU A 166 -9.83 13.35 -8.01
CA LEU A 166 -10.87 13.99 -7.22
C LEU A 166 -10.81 15.50 -7.42
N THR A 167 -11.91 16.07 -7.90
CA THR A 167 -12.10 17.52 -7.99
C THR A 167 -12.98 18.01 -6.86
N LEU A 168 -12.47 18.99 -6.09
CA LEU A 168 -13.21 19.72 -5.08
C LEU A 168 -13.51 21.11 -5.59
N LYS A 169 -14.79 21.47 -5.69
CA LYS A 169 -15.26 22.80 -6.10
C LYS A 169 -15.99 23.47 -4.95
N ASN A 170 -15.55 24.67 -4.59
CA ASN A 170 -16.26 25.49 -3.62
C ASN A 170 -17.54 26.05 -4.28
N THR A 171 -18.70 25.61 -3.83
CA THR A 171 -20.01 26.02 -4.34
C THR A 171 -20.78 26.90 -3.35
N SER A 172 -20.12 27.40 -2.31
CA SER A 172 -20.74 28.20 -1.25
C SER A 172 -21.15 29.62 -1.69
N GLY A 173 -20.71 30.10 -2.86
CA GLY A 173 -20.94 31.46 -3.34
C GLY A 173 -22.41 31.82 -3.46
N GLY A 174 -22.79 32.98 -2.92
CA GLY A 174 -24.17 33.48 -2.91
C GLY A 174 -25.09 32.77 -1.91
N THR A 175 -24.57 31.86 -1.09
CA THR A 175 -25.33 31.20 -0.03
C THR A 175 -25.20 31.95 1.30
N ALA A 176 -26.06 31.63 2.27
CA ALA A 176 -25.93 32.14 3.64
C ALA A 176 -24.67 31.61 4.38
N ASN A 177 -24.02 30.58 3.83
CA ASN A 177 -22.80 29.97 4.37
C ASN A 177 -21.65 30.08 3.36
N GLU A 178 -21.58 31.20 2.61
CA GLU A 178 -20.44 31.51 1.77
C GLU A 178 -19.15 31.49 2.60
N THR A 179 -18.11 30.82 2.11
CA THR A 179 -16.81 30.72 2.81
C THR A 179 -15.69 30.38 1.82
N PRO A 180 -14.46 30.87 2.03
CA PRO A 180 -13.29 30.24 1.44
C PRO A 180 -13.06 28.83 2.05
N VAL A 181 -12.41 27.94 1.29
CA VAL A 181 -11.94 26.63 1.79
C VAL A 181 -10.42 26.63 1.83
N SER A 182 -9.82 26.21 2.95
CA SER A 182 -8.35 26.25 3.10
C SER A 182 -7.63 25.22 2.20
N PRO A 183 -6.29 25.29 2.11
CA PRO A 183 -5.51 24.10 1.80
C PRO A 183 -5.89 22.91 2.67
N GLY A 184 -5.72 21.70 2.16
CA GLY A 184 -6.09 20.48 2.86
C GLY A 184 -5.09 19.36 2.69
N VAL A 185 -5.38 18.23 3.34
CA VAL A 185 -4.63 16.98 3.24
C VAL A 185 -5.56 15.89 2.76
N TRP A 186 -5.05 14.96 1.96
CA TRP A 186 -5.75 13.76 1.53
C TRP A 186 -4.92 12.51 1.77
N ALA A 187 -5.60 11.37 1.91
CA ALA A 187 -4.97 10.06 2.07
C ALA A 187 -5.83 8.95 1.44
N VAL A 188 -5.16 7.89 0.97
CA VAL A 188 -5.77 6.64 0.50
C VAL A 188 -5.36 5.52 1.45
N SER A 189 -6.33 4.85 2.06
CA SER A 189 -6.07 3.76 3.00
C SER A 189 -5.87 2.43 2.28
N TYR A 190 -4.88 1.64 2.73
CA TYR A 190 -4.76 0.25 2.30
C TYR A 190 -5.96 -0.57 2.76
N ILE A 191 -6.20 -1.65 2.04
CA ILE A 191 -7.07 -2.75 2.46
C ILE A 191 -6.20 -4.01 2.58
N ALA A 192 -6.39 -4.77 3.64
CA ALA A 192 -5.79 -6.10 3.80
C ALA A 192 -6.92 -7.09 4.11
N GLY A 193 -7.12 -8.07 3.22
CA GLY A 193 -8.34 -8.87 3.25
C GLY A 193 -9.54 -7.99 2.94
N THR A 194 -10.47 -7.87 3.89
CA THR A 194 -11.69 -7.05 3.75
C THR A 194 -11.63 -5.72 4.49
N ASP A 195 -10.60 -5.51 5.32
CA ASP A 195 -10.55 -4.40 6.28
C ASP A 195 -9.55 -3.34 5.86
N LEU A 196 -9.91 -2.08 6.08
CA LEU A 196 -8.99 -0.95 5.91
C LEU A 196 -7.95 -0.97 7.03
N LEU A 197 -6.67 -0.79 6.67
CA LEU A 197 -5.59 -0.76 7.66
C LEU A 197 -5.65 0.50 8.56
N ASP A 198 -6.12 1.62 8.02
CA ASP A 198 -6.46 2.82 8.78
C ASP A 198 -7.74 3.43 8.20
N PRO A 199 -8.93 3.16 8.78
CA PRO A 199 -10.20 3.67 8.26
C PRO A 199 -10.42 5.16 8.54
N GLN A 200 -9.58 5.79 9.36
CA GLN A 200 -9.82 7.13 9.91
C GLN A 200 -8.50 7.95 9.99
N PRO A 201 -7.73 8.09 8.89
CA PRO A 201 -6.36 8.57 8.99
C PRO A 201 -6.22 10.07 9.28
N LEU A 202 -7.28 10.86 9.07
CA LEU A 202 -7.29 12.31 9.26
C LEU A 202 -8.07 12.76 10.51
N TYR A 203 -9.11 12.02 10.90
CA TYR A 203 -9.95 12.32 12.05
C TYR A 203 -10.85 11.12 12.39
N GLN A 204 -11.30 11.05 13.63
CA GLN A 204 -12.29 10.08 14.09
C GLN A 204 -13.49 10.81 14.69
N SER A 205 -14.67 10.62 14.09
CA SER A 205 -15.93 11.12 14.64
C SER A 205 -16.15 10.62 16.06
N GLY A 206 -16.55 11.51 16.97
CA GLY A 206 -16.82 11.20 18.37
C GLY A 206 -15.58 11.13 19.26
N SER A 207 -14.37 11.34 18.72
CA SER A 207 -13.12 11.46 19.48
C SER A 207 -12.68 12.92 19.63
N THR A 208 -11.81 13.21 20.61
CA THR A 208 -11.15 14.52 20.70
C THR A 208 -10.20 14.73 19.51
N SER A 209 -10.06 15.99 19.07
CA SER A 209 -9.07 16.34 18.06
C SER A 209 -7.61 16.15 18.53
N TYR A 210 -6.68 16.15 17.58
CA TYR A 210 -5.24 16.16 17.82
C TYR A 210 -4.61 17.40 17.17
N ALA A 211 -3.39 17.75 17.61
CA ALA A 211 -2.73 19.01 17.27
C ALA A 211 -2.74 19.34 15.75
N GLY A 212 -2.40 18.37 14.90
CA GLY A 212 -2.41 18.57 13.44
C GLY A 212 -3.78 18.89 12.84
N LEU A 213 -4.84 18.19 13.26
CA LEU A 213 -6.20 18.47 12.78
C LEU A 213 -6.75 19.78 13.36
N THR A 214 -6.49 20.06 14.64
CA THR A 214 -6.89 21.32 15.28
C THR A 214 -6.24 22.51 14.59
N LYS A 215 -4.95 22.42 14.27
CA LYS A 215 -4.26 23.50 13.56
C LYS A 215 -4.83 23.73 12.16
N LEU A 216 -5.15 22.66 11.43
CA LEU A 216 -5.87 22.76 10.16
C LEU A 216 -7.23 23.43 10.34
N ALA A 217 -8.04 22.97 11.29
CA ALA A 217 -9.41 23.44 11.47
C ALA A 217 -9.49 24.89 11.98
N GLU A 218 -8.54 25.35 12.79
CA GLU A 218 -8.54 26.71 13.35
C GLU A 218 -7.92 27.76 12.42
N THR A 219 -6.97 27.34 11.56
CA THR A 219 -6.11 28.30 10.82
C THR A 219 -5.92 27.98 9.34
N GLY A 220 -6.34 26.80 8.88
CA GLY A 220 -6.08 26.31 7.53
C GLY A 220 -4.64 25.84 7.29
N ASP A 221 -3.77 25.83 8.31
CA ASP A 221 -2.41 25.29 8.22
C ASP A 221 -2.45 23.74 8.25
N ASN A 222 -2.10 23.14 7.11
CA ASN A 222 -2.15 21.71 6.88
C ASN A 222 -0.81 20.98 7.07
N ALA A 223 0.26 21.67 7.48
CA ALA A 223 1.61 21.10 7.50
C ALA A 223 1.77 19.97 8.54
N GLU A 224 1.21 20.17 9.73
CA GLU A 224 1.36 19.22 10.84
C GLU A 224 0.54 17.94 10.61
N ILE A 225 -0.71 18.08 10.20
CA ILE A 225 -1.54 16.93 9.79
C ILE A 225 -0.90 16.18 8.61
N TYR A 226 -0.35 16.89 7.61
CA TYR A 226 0.35 16.23 6.51
C TYR A 226 1.58 15.45 6.99
N THR A 227 2.36 15.99 7.93
CA THR A 227 3.53 15.28 8.50
C THR A 227 3.13 13.96 9.16
N VAL A 228 2.03 13.95 9.92
CA VAL A 228 1.48 12.73 10.56
C VAL A 228 1.05 11.71 9.51
N VAL A 229 0.28 12.15 8.51
CA VAL A 229 -0.25 11.29 7.45
C VAL A 229 0.90 10.72 6.61
N GLN A 230 1.86 11.55 6.20
CA GLN A 230 3.01 11.12 5.42
C GLN A 230 3.88 10.08 6.16
N GLY A 231 3.98 10.17 7.49
CA GLY A 231 4.67 9.16 8.30
C GLY A 231 3.98 7.77 8.29
N LYS A 232 2.69 7.74 7.98
CA LYS A 232 1.85 6.54 7.81
C LYS A 232 1.72 6.08 6.36
N THR A 233 2.26 6.83 5.40
CA THR A 233 2.19 6.52 3.97
C THR A 233 3.40 5.73 3.49
N GLY A 234 3.18 4.72 2.66
CA GLY A 234 4.23 3.95 2.04
C GLY A 234 3.76 2.59 1.56
N ILE A 235 4.63 1.58 1.71
CA ILE A 235 4.37 0.24 1.19
C ILE A 235 3.80 -0.67 2.28
N PHE A 236 2.79 -1.43 1.91
CA PHE A 236 2.38 -2.65 2.60
C PHE A 236 2.38 -3.76 1.55
N THR A 237 3.10 -4.86 1.78
CA THR A 237 2.98 -6.04 0.93
C THR A 237 3.19 -7.32 1.73
N PRO A 238 2.28 -8.31 1.63
CA PRO A 238 2.59 -9.66 2.05
C PRO A 238 3.54 -10.33 1.06
N LEU A 239 4.19 -11.39 1.49
CA LEU A 239 4.92 -12.32 0.62
C LEU A 239 4.10 -13.60 0.50
N SER A 240 3.88 -14.08 -0.73
CA SER A 240 3.19 -15.36 -0.93
C SER A 240 3.97 -16.53 -0.31
N PRO A 241 3.39 -17.76 -0.27
CA PRO A 241 4.16 -18.95 0.03
C PRO A 241 5.50 -18.95 -0.73
N VAL A 242 6.57 -19.18 0.01
CA VAL A 242 7.94 -19.06 -0.49
C VAL A 242 8.35 -20.39 -1.12
N LEU A 243 8.66 -20.36 -2.40
CA LEU A 243 9.26 -21.48 -3.10
C LEU A 243 10.77 -21.49 -2.82
N VAL A 244 11.31 -22.60 -2.31
CA VAL A 244 12.76 -22.81 -2.13
C VAL A 244 13.18 -24.02 -2.93
N VAL A 245 14.21 -23.87 -3.77
CA VAL A 245 14.70 -24.90 -4.69
C VAL A 245 16.18 -25.15 -4.44
N ILE A 246 16.54 -26.40 -4.18
CA ILE A 246 17.94 -26.84 -4.14
C ILE A 246 18.26 -27.49 -5.48
N TYR A 247 19.28 -26.99 -6.18
CA TYR A 247 19.62 -27.44 -7.53
C TYR A 247 21.11 -27.39 -7.85
N ARG A 248 21.49 -27.91 -9.01
CA ARG A 248 22.79 -27.77 -9.65
C ARG A 248 22.63 -27.31 -11.10
N GLY A 249 23.58 -26.54 -11.59
CA GLY A 249 23.55 -25.99 -12.94
C GLY A 249 23.06 -24.53 -12.95
N GLU A 250 22.33 -24.17 -13.99
CA GLU A 250 21.77 -22.82 -14.22
C GLU A 250 20.47 -22.59 -13.45
N ASN A 251 20.11 -21.31 -13.25
CA ASN A 251 18.91 -20.92 -12.51
C ASN A 251 17.65 -21.53 -13.15
N PRO A 252 16.93 -22.40 -12.43
CA PRO A 252 15.83 -23.16 -13.01
C PRO A 252 14.54 -22.34 -13.08
N LEU A 253 14.45 -21.22 -12.36
CA LEU A 253 13.24 -20.41 -12.26
C LEU A 253 13.04 -19.54 -13.50
N PHE A 254 14.04 -18.74 -13.84
CA PHE A 254 13.99 -17.79 -14.98
C PHE A 254 15.40 -17.34 -15.38
N LYS A 255 15.46 -16.46 -16.38
CA LYS A 255 16.64 -15.69 -16.73
C LYS A 255 16.23 -14.28 -17.15
N VAL A 256 16.92 -13.28 -16.63
CA VAL A 256 16.67 -11.87 -16.98
C VAL A 256 16.85 -11.68 -18.48
N GLY A 257 15.95 -10.92 -19.11
CA GLY A 257 15.95 -10.69 -20.55
C GLY A 257 15.33 -11.83 -21.37
N GLU A 258 14.78 -12.87 -20.72
CA GLU A 258 13.96 -13.89 -21.37
C GLU A 258 12.50 -13.74 -20.96
N SER A 259 11.56 -14.18 -21.82
CA SER A 259 10.15 -14.27 -21.44
C SER A 259 9.92 -15.38 -20.41
N ASP A 260 8.82 -15.27 -19.66
CA ASP A 260 8.36 -16.35 -18.78
C ASP A 260 8.28 -17.69 -19.55
N ARG A 261 8.79 -18.75 -18.91
CA ARG A 261 8.90 -20.08 -19.52
C ARG A 261 7.55 -20.79 -19.61
N MET A 262 6.48 -20.19 -19.09
CA MET A 262 5.12 -20.73 -19.01
C MET A 262 5.07 -22.08 -18.30
N LYS A 263 5.87 -22.21 -17.24
CA LYS A 263 5.99 -23.40 -16.38
C LYS A 263 5.61 -23.09 -14.93
N GLY A 264 4.64 -22.21 -14.73
CA GLY A 264 4.12 -21.83 -13.42
C GLY A 264 4.71 -20.58 -12.76
N LEU A 265 5.81 -19.99 -13.25
CA LEU A 265 6.36 -18.76 -12.64
C LEU A 265 5.40 -17.57 -12.79
N LYS A 266 4.78 -17.39 -13.95
CA LYS A 266 3.64 -16.48 -14.11
C LYS A 266 2.58 -16.65 -13.01
N LYS A 267 2.19 -17.88 -12.69
CA LYS A 267 1.14 -18.15 -11.70
C LYS A 267 1.60 -17.80 -10.28
N LEU A 268 2.85 -18.10 -9.94
CA LEU A 268 3.45 -17.64 -8.69
C LEU A 268 3.45 -16.11 -8.62
N ALA A 269 3.94 -15.44 -9.66
CA ALA A 269 4.07 -13.99 -9.68
C ALA A 269 2.73 -13.27 -9.66
N GLN A 270 1.68 -13.84 -10.27
CA GLN A 270 0.37 -13.19 -10.38
C GLN A 270 -0.61 -13.50 -9.24
N THR A 271 -0.50 -14.68 -8.64
CA THR A 271 -1.48 -15.13 -7.64
C THR A 271 -0.86 -15.65 -6.36
N GLY A 272 0.47 -15.63 -6.26
CA GLY A 272 1.21 -16.17 -5.13
C GLY A 272 1.16 -17.69 -5.02
N ASN A 273 0.61 -18.41 -6.00
CA ASN A 273 0.51 -19.87 -5.96
C ASN A 273 1.74 -20.51 -6.63
N PRO A 274 2.59 -21.24 -5.89
CA PRO A 274 3.81 -21.83 -6.44
C PRO A 274 3.64 -23.28 -6.94
N ASP A 275 2.45 -23.88 -6.85
CA ASP A 275 2.25 -25.33 -7.01
C ASP A 275 2.63 -25.82 -8.40
N GLU A 276 2.20 -25.10 -9.44
CA GLU A 276 2.50 -25.44 -10.83
C GLU A 276 4.01 -25.35 -11.11
N LEU A 277 4.66 -24.31 -10.59
CA LEU A 277 6.10 -24.12 -10.73
C LEU A 277 6.86 -25.23 -9.99
N ALA A 278 6.45 -25.54 -8.75
CA ALA A 278 7.06 -26.59 -7.96
C ALA A 278 6.97 -27.96 -8.64
N ALA A 279 5.79 -28.31 -9.15
CA ALA A 279 5.57 -29.56 -9.88
C ALA A 279 6.44 -29.64 -11.15
N SER A 280 6.56 -28.54 -11.91
CA SER A 280 7.41 -28.50 -13.10
C SER A 280 8.90 -28.64 -12.77
N LEU A 281 9.36 -28.08 -11.65
CA LEU A 281 10.76 -28.15 -11.23
C LEU A 281 11.15 -29.56 -10.77
N GLN A 282 10.27 -30.28 -10.08
CA GLN A 282 10.56 -31.63 -9.58
C GLN A 282 10.92 -32.62 -10.69
N THR A 283 10.49 -32.37 -11.93
CA THR A 283 10.80 -33.23 -13.09
C THR A 283 12.06 -32.80 -13.84
N GLN A 284 12.70 -31.68 -13.47
CA GLN A 284 13.85 -31.15 -14.20
C GLN A 284 15.18 -31.77 -13.74
N PRO A 285 16.10 -32.04 -14.68
CA PRO A 285 17.44 -32.49 -14.31
C PRO A 285 18.17 -31.43 -13.49
N GLY A 286 18.94 -31.86 -12.50
CA GLY A 286 19.69 -30.97 -11.63
C GLY A 286 18.91 -30.43 -10.42
N ILE A 287 17.58 -30.58 -10.38
CA ILE A 287 16.77 -30.27 -9.19
C ILE A 287 16.90 -31.39 -8.15
N LYS A 288 17.21 -31.04 -6.90
CA LYS A 288 17.33 -31.99 -5.78
C LYS A 288 16.12 -31.97 -4.87
N LYS A 289 15.67 -30.77 -4.49
CA LYS A 289 14.54 -30.57 -3.58
C LYS A 289 13.80 -29.28 -3.96
N VAL A 290 12.49 -29.33 -3.76
CA VAL A 290 11.60 -28.18 -3.92
C VAL A 290 10.72 -28.14 -2.67
N TYR A 291 10.68 -27.00 -2.01
CA TYR A 291 9.87 -26.75 -0.82
C TYR A 291 8.93 -25.58 -1.11
N ILE A 292 7.70 -25.69 -0.64
CA ILE A 292 6.73 -24.59 -0.60
C ILE A 292 6.51 -24.29 0.88
N LEU A 293 6.85 -23.07 1.28
CA LEU A 293 6.81 -22.64 2.68
C LEU A 293 5.72 -21.59 2.83
N ALA A 294 4.57 -22.03 3.36
CA ALA A 294 3.47 -21.14 3.73
C ALA A 294 3.54 -20.81 5.22
N ASP A 295 3.15 -19.59 5.58
CA ASP A 295 2.90 -19.24 6.98
C ASP A 295 1.72 -20.09 7.50
N PRO A 296 1.85 -20.81 8.62
CA PRO A 296 0.80 -21.73 9.06
C PRO A 296 -0.48 -21.03 9.53
N GLU A 297 -0.39 -19.75 9.92
CA GLU A 297 -1.53 -18.98 10.40
C GLU A 297 -2.19 -18.19 9.27
N ASN A 298 -1.38 -17.55 8.43
CA ASN A 298 -1.86 -16.57 7.45
C ASN A 298 -1.72 -17.04 5.99
N THR A 299 -1.10 -18.19 5.75
CA THR A 299 -0.66 -18.70 4.43
C THR A 299 0.41 -17.84 3.76
N VAL A 300 0.36 -16.51 3.93
CA VAL A 300 1.32 -15.51 3.45
C VAL A 300 2.16 -14.96 4.60
N LEU A 301 3.37 -14.48 4.30
CA LEU A 301 4.18 -13.74 5.29
C LEU A 301 3.73 -12.28 5.29
N LEU A 302 2.91 -11.90 6.27
CA LEU A 302 2.49 -10.51 6.46
C LEU A 302 3.67 -9.62 6.84
N PRO A 303 3.68 -8.33 6.44
CA PRO A 303 4.66 -7.38 6.94
C PRO A 303 4.38 -7.05 8.41
N SER A 304 5.37 -6.50 9.10
CA SER A 304 5.15 -5.95 10.44
C SER A 304 4.28 -4.69 10.35
N VAL A 305 3.28 -4.56 11.22
CA VAL A 305 2.38 -3.40 11.26
C VAL A 305 1.95 -3.13 12.69
N ASN A 306 1.97 -1.87 13.13
CA ASN A 306 1.52 -1.45 14.47
C ASN A 306 2.10 -2.27 15.63
N GLY A 307 3.38 -2.69 15.52
CA GLY A 307 4.07 -3.50 16.54
C GLY A 307 3.83 -5.01 16.45
N ALA A 308 2.92 -5.48 15.60
CA ALA A 308 2.83 -6.89 15.26
C ALA A 308 4.07 -7.33 14.46
N PRO A 309 4.69 -8.48 14.79
CA PRO A 309 5.84 -8.99 14.04
C PRO A 309 5.43 -9.41 12.62
N GLY A 310 6.38 -9.32 11.69
CA GLY A 310 6.19 -9.86 10.34
C GLY A 310 6.24 -11.39 10.33
N GLY A 311 5.64 -11.98 9.29
CA GLY A 311 5.57 -13.43 9.09
C GLY A 311 6.94 -14.06 8.82
N LYS A 312 7.08 -15.33 9.21
CA LYS A 312 8.34 -16.06 9.14
C LYS A 312 8.11 -17.54 8.85
N VAL A 313 8.94 -18.10 7.98
CA VAL A 313 9.00 -19.54 7.71
C VAL A 313 10.43 -20.06 7.80
N SER A 314 10.58 -21.35 8.09
CA SER A 314 11.88 -22.01 8.13
C SER A 314 11.80 -23.42 7.57
N GLN A 315 12.90 -23.90 7.02
CA GLN A 315 13.00 -25.23 6.44
C GLN A 315 14.39 -25.82 6.69
N ALA A 316 14.42 -27.04 7.20
CA ALA A 316 15.64 -27.84 7.25
C ALA A 316 16.05 -28.25 5.83
N ILE A 317 17.32 -28.04 5.50
CA ILE A 317 17.91 -28.32 4.19
C ILE A 317 19.21 -29.14 4.33
N SER A 318 19.60 -29.81 3.26
CA SER A 318 20.87 -30.52 3.15
C SER A 318 21.55 -30.11 1.86
N LEU A 319 22.74 -29.52 1.97
CA LEU A 319 23.48 -28.94 0.85
C LEU A 319 24.79 -29.71 0.62
N ALA A 320 24.94 -30.30 -0.56
CA ALA A 320 26.19 -30.87 -1.01
C ALA A 320 27.04 -29.83 -1.74
N LYS A 321 28.32 -30.16 -1.96
CA LYS A 321 29.19 -29.35 -2.82
C LYS A 321 28.53 -29.13 -4.18
N ASP A 322 28.65 -27.90 -4.67
CA ASP A 322 28.13 -27.37 -5.93
C ASP A 322 26.61 -27.18 -5.99
N ASP A 323 25.90 -27.38 -4.88
CA ASP A 323 24.48 -27.03 -4.80
C ASP A 323 24.28 -25.50 -4.78
N ARG A 324 23.11 -25.09 -5.26
CA ARG A 324 22.60 -23.73 -5.24
C ARG A 324 21.20 -23.71 -4.66
N ILE A 325 20.83 -22.58 -4.06
CA ILE A 325 19.47 -22.32 -3.59
C ILE A 325 18.86 -21.21 -4.44
N ALA A 326 17.69 -21.48 -5.03
CA ALA A 326 16.85 -20.45 -5.62
C ALA A 326 15.61 -20.25 -4.74
N ILE A 327 15.15 -19.01 -4.64
CA ILE A 327 13.96 -18.63 -3.87
C ILE A 327 13.04 -17.87 -4.82
N ALA A 328 11.73 -18.09 -4.73
CA ALA A 328 10.74 -17.21 -5.35
C ALA A 328 9.53 -17.00 -4.43
N THR A 329 9.06 -15.76 -4.33
CA THR A 329 7.81 -15.40 -3.65
C THR A 329 7.24 -14.14 -4.28
N MET A 330 5.92 -14.05 -4.39
CA MET A 330 5.24 -12.89 -4.97
C MET A 330 5.39 -11.66 -4.07
N TYR A 331 5.58 -10.50 -4.68
CA TYR A 331 5.25 -9.24 -4.06
C TYR A 331 3.71 -9.13 -4.06
N GLY A 332 3.07 -9.46 -2.94
CA GLY A 332 1.63 -9.73 -2.91
C GLY A 332 0.74 -8.59 -3.40
N PHE A 333 1.15 -7.34 -3.25
CA PHE A 333 0.44 -6.17 -3.78
C PHE A 333 1.06 -5.62 -5.06
N SER A 334 1.33 -6.51 -6.00
CA SER A 334 1.73 -6.21 -7.38
C SER A 334 0.92 -7.07 -8.33
N ASN A 335 0.96 -6.76 -9.63
CA ASN A 335 0.26 -7.57 -10.61
C ASN A 335 1.05 -8.84 -10.92
N ASP A 336 2.37 -8.74 -11.10
CA ASP A 336 3.23 -9.89 -11.39
C ASP A 336 4.68 -9.69 -10.96
N TRP A 337 4.92 -8.89 -9.90
CA TRP A 337 6.25 -8.77 -9.33
C TRP A 337 6.53 -9.91 -8.36
N PHE A 338 7.78 -10.37 -8.36
CA PHE A 338 8.22 -11.43 -7.47
C PHE A 338 9.64 -11.20 -6.99
N PHE A 339 9.89 -11.53 -5.72
CA PHE A 339 11.23 -11.61 -5.19
C PHE A 339 11.87 -12.92 -5.62
N SER A 340 13.12 -12.87 -6.04
CA SER A 340 13.91 -14.07 -6.28
C SER A 340 15.39 -13.85 -5.98
N THR A 341 16.10 -14.94 -5.74
CA THR A 341 17.57 -14.92 -5.77
C THR A 341 18.07 -14.41 -7.12
N ALA A 342 19.06 -13.52 -7.09
CA ALA A 342 19.79 -13.02 -8.23
C ALA A 342 20.73 -14.06 -8.83
N ASP A 343 21.20 -13.76 -10.05
CA ASP A 343 22.19 -14.56 -10.77
C ASP A 343 21.81 -16.06 -10.79
N ASN A 344 22.78 -16.90 -10.41
CA ASN A 344 22.64 -18.35 -10.32
C ASN A 344 22.39 -18.84 -8.89
N GLY A 345 21.70 -18.04 -8.06
CA GLY A 345 21.27 -18.42 -6.72
C GLY A 345 22.37 -18.46 -5.65
N ILE A 346 21.96 -18.76 -4.42
CA ILE A 346 22.82 -18.76 -3.24
C ILE A 346 23.72 -20.01 -3.24
N ALA A 347 25.03 -19.82 -3.06
CA ALA A 347 25.99 -20.92 -3.04
C ALA A 347 25.87 -21.80 -1.78
N TRP A 348 26.08 -23.12 -1.92
CA TRP A 348 26.02 -24.11 -0.83
C TRP A 348 26.83 -23.80 0.43
N ASN A 349 27.88 -22.97 0.31
CA ASN A 349 28.80 -22.65 1.41
C ASN A 349 28.51 -21.30 2.10
N GLN A 350 27.48 -20.57 1.66
CA GLN A 350 27.06 -19.32 2.29
C GLN A 350 26.40 -19.59 3.66
N LYS A 351 26.59 -18.67 4.59
CA LYS A 351 26.04 -18.71 5.95
C LYS A 351 25.69 -17.31 6.43
N GLY A 352 24.78 -17.22 7.39
CA GLY A 352 24.28 -15.97 7.96
C GLY A 352 23.27 -15.29 7.04
N ASP A 353 23.21 -13.97 7.13
CA ASP A 353 22.31 -13.14 6.32
C ASP A 353 22.77 -13.11 4.85
N VAL A 354 21.91 -13.57 3.95
CA VAL A 354 22.13 -13.62 2.50
C VAL A 354 21.10 -12.76 1.74
N SER A 355 20.43 -11.83 2.42
CA SER A 355 19.36 -11.00 1.86
C SER A 355 19.82 -10.13 0.69
N GLU A 356 21.11 -9.77 0.63
CA GLU A 356 21.74 -9.05 -0.48
C GLU A 356 21.74 -9.85 -1.80
N GLN A 357 21.37 -11.13 -1.77
CA GLN A 357 21.22 -11.96 -2.97
C GLN A 357 19.79 -11.99 -3.49
N ILE A 358 18.84 -11.34 -2.82
CA ILE A 358 17.45 -11.25 -3.29
C ILE A 358 17.27 -9.95 -4.08
N ARG A 359 16.51 -10.04 -5.17
CA ARG A 359 16.10 -8.92 -6.02
C ARG A 359 14.61 -9.02 -6.30
N LEU A 360 14.02 -7.92 -6.74
CA LEU A 360 12.62 -7.83 -7.14
C LEU A 360 12.55 -7.79 -8.66
N TYR A 361 11.74 -8.66 -9.26
CA TYR A 361 11.59 -8.78 -10.70
C TYR A 361 10.14 -8.58 -11.10
N ASP A 362 9.96 -8.00 -12.27
CA ASP A 362 8.70 -7.97 -13.01
C ASP A 362 8.70 -9.19 -13.96
N ASN A 363 7.65 -10.02 -13.90
CA ASN A 363 7.52 -11.20 -14.74
C ASN A 363 7.22 -10.87 -16.21
N GLY A 364 6.68 -9.67 -16.48
CA GLY A 364 6.35 -9.18 -17.82
C GLY A 364 5.13 -9.86 -18.42
N THR A 365 4.20 -10.35 -17.60
CA THR A 365 2.98 -11.06 -18.02
C THR A 365 1.69 -10.35 -17.61
N ALA A 366 1.76 -9.33 -16.76
CA ALA A 366 0.67 -8.43 -16.45
C ALA A 366 1.13 -6.97 -16.44
N MET A 367 0.25 -6.07 -16.87
CA MET A 367 0.56 -4.65 -16.94
C MET A 367 0.70 -4.08 -15.54
N ASP A 368 1.80 -3.38 -15.27
CA ASP A 368 2.05 -2.76 -13.98
C ASP A 368 1.00 -1.74 -13.54
N GLN A 369 0.79 -1.69 -12.23
CA GLN A 369 -0.03 -0.73 -11.52
C GLN A 369 0.69 -0.27 -10.26
N PHE A 370 0.21 0.82 -9.64
CA PHE A 370 0.76 1.29 -8.37
C PHE A 370 0.79 0.14 -7.35
N PRO A 371 1.93 -0.18 -6.74
CA PRO A 371 2.04 -1.29 -5.81
C PRO A 371 1.19 -1.01 -4.58
N GLY A 372 0.16 -1.82 -4.34
CA GLY A 372 -0.82 -1.57 -3.28
C GLY A 372 -2.14 -0.99 -3.73
N ALA A 373 -2.25 -0.48 -4.96
CA ALA A 373 -3.44 0.22 -5.46
C ALA A 373 -3.88 -0.22 -6.86
N GLY A 374 -3.38 -1.36 -7.36
CA GLY A 374 -3.83 -1.93 -8.63
C GLY A 374 -5.05 -2.82 -8.47
N ASN A 375 -6.02 -2.70 -9.36
CA ASN A 375 -7.19 -3.59 -9.40
C ASN A 375 -6.81 -5.05 -9.68
N GLY A 376 -5.76 -5.31 -10.47
CA GLY A 376 -5.29 -6.66 -10.73
C GLY A 376 -4.74 -7.38 -9.50
N GLN A 377 -4.33 -6.63 -8.47
CA GLN A 377 -3.57 -7.11 -7.31
C GLN A 377 -4.46 -7.79 -6.26
N GLN A 378 -5.77 -7.55 -6.30
CA GLN A 378 -6.73 -8.02 -5.29
C GLN A 378 -7.93 -8.75 -5.92
N GLY A 379 -7.64 -9.62 -6.88
CA GLY A 379 -8.67 -10.44 -7.54
C GLY A 379 -9.51 -9.69 -8.58
N GLY A 380 -9.14 -8.46 -8.95
CA GLY A 380 -9.72 -7.77 -10.09
C GLY A 380 -9.12 -8.23 -11.43
N MET A 381 -9.59 -7.62 -12.51
CA MET A 381 -9.20 -8.03 -13.86
C MET A 381 -7.74 -7.68 -14.14
N MET A 382 -6.95 -8.72 -14.41
CA MET A 382 -5.56 -8.61 -14.85
C MET A 382 -5.48 -8.27 -16.33
N ILE A 383 -4.76 -7.19 -16.65
CA ILE A 383 -4.46 -6.82 -18.04
C ILE A 383 -3.18 -7.57 -18.43
N THR A 384 -3.30 -8.52 -19.36
CA THR A 384 -2.17 -9.35 -19.79
C THR A 384 -1.23 -8.56 -20.71
N GLU A 385 0.06 -8.78 -20.53
CA GLU A 385 1.09 -8.34 -21.47
C GLU A 385 2.11 -9.45 -21.75
N LYS A 386 3.08 -9.17 -22.61
CA LYS A 386 4.16 -10.10 -22.97
C LYS A 386 5.46 -9.34 -23.14
N LYS A 387 6.13 -9.08 -22.03
CA LYS A 387 7.46 -8.49 -21.96
C LYS A 387 8.49 -9.54 -21.54
N LEU A 388 9.73 -9.10 -21.38
CA LEU A 388 10.83 -9.90 -20.85
C LEU A 388 10.86 -9.72 -19.33
N ILE A 389 11.35 -10.73 -18.62
CA ILE A 389 11.59 -10.61 -17.18
C ILE A 389 12.73 -9.63 -16.95
N ILE A 390 12.48 -8.59 -16.16
CA ILE A 390 13.45 -7.55 -15.80
C ILE A 390 13.46 -7.32 -14.30
N GLU A 391 14.56 -6.78 -13.78
CA GLU A 391 14.57 -6.26 -12.40
C GLU A 391 13.70 -5.00 -12.34
N VAL A 392 12.87 -4.89 -11.30
CA VAL A 392 12.01 -3.72 -11.09
C VAL A 392 12.89 -2.51 -10.81
N PRO A 393 12.84 -1.44 -11.61
CA PRO A 393 13.59 -0.23 -11.33
C PRO A 393 13.22 0.36 -9.96
N ASN A 394 14.18 0.97 -9.27
CA ASN A 394 13.91 1.68 -8.02
C ASN A 394 14.69 3.00 -7.98
N PRO A 395 14.03 4.17 -8.12
CA PRO A 395 12.58 4.37 -8.22
C PRO A 395 11.95 3.73 -9.47
N ASN A 396 10.72 3.22 -9.32
CA ASN A 396 9.90 2.78 -10.46
C ASN A 396 9.02 3.93 -10.96
N THR A 397 8.17 3.67 -11.95
CA THR A 397 7.27 4.68 -12.53
C THR A 397 6.20 5.22 -11.58
N PHE A 398 5.97 4.56 -10.44
CA PHE A 398 4.92 4.90 -9.49
C PHE A 398 5.48 5.47 -8.18
N THR A 399 6.54 4.87 -7.65
CA THR A 399 7.05 5.18 -6.30
C THR A 399 8.49 4.69 -6.11
N THR A 400 9.08 5.04 -4.96
CA THR A 400 10.35 4.50 -4.48
C THR A 400 10.08 3.43 -3.45
N LEU A 401 10.54 2.20 -3.71
CA LEU A 401 10.42 1.09 -2.77
C LEU A 401 11.55 1.12 -1.74
N PRO A 402 11.34 0.61 -0.51
CA PRO A 402 12.43 0.29 0.40
C PRO A 402 13.44 -0.67 -0.28
N PRO A 403 14.73 -0.63 0.10
CA PRO A 403 15.68 -1.65 -0.32
C PRO A 403 15.15 -3.06 -0.05
N VAL A 404 15.39 -4.02 -0.97
CA VAL A 404 14.83 -5.39 -0.88
C VAL A 404 15.10 -6.06 0.47
N LYS A 405 16.29 -5.87 1.05
CA LYS A 405 16.66 -6.40 2.38
C LYS A 405 15.86 -5.83 3.56
N GLN A 406 15.14 -4.72 3.36
CA GLN A 406 14.19 -4.15 4.31
C GLN A 406 12.77 -4.70 4.09
N ILE A 407 12.57 -5.58 3.11
CA ILE A 407 11.29 -6.23 2.83
C ILE A 407 11.39 -7.73 3.13
N ILE A 408 12.35 -8.41 2.51
CA ILE A 408 12.57 -9.85 2.66
C ILE A 408 13.97 -10.09 3.23
N LYS A 409 14.02 -10.83 4.33
CA LYS A 409 15.27 -11.29 4.94
C LYS A 409 15.42 -12.78 4.77
N VAL A 410 16.60 -13.21 4.33
CA VAL A 410 16.94 -14.63 4.16
C VAL A 410 18.19 -14.95 4.94
N THR A 411 18.12 -15.94 5.82
CA THR A 411 19.24 -16.39 6.65
C THR A 411 19.51 -17.89 6.44
N LEU A 412 20.79 -18.26 6.30
CA LEU A 412 21.26 -19.65 6.26
C LEU A 412 22.05 -19.98 7.52
N ASN A 413 21.54 -20.92 8.33
CA ASN A 413 22.14 -21.34 9.60
C ASN A 413 22.83 -22.70 9.49
#